data_AF-A0A2V9LL91-F1
#
_entry.id   AF-A0A2V9LL91-F1
#
_cell.length_a   1.000
_cell.length_b   1.000
_cell.length_c   1.000
_cell.angle_alpha   90.00
_cell.angle_beta   90.00
_cell.angle_gamma   90.00
#
_symmetry.space_group_name_H-M   'P 1'
#
loop_
_entity.id
_entity.type
_entity.pdbx_description
1 polymer ?
#
loop_
_entity_poly.entity_id
_entity_poly.type
_entity_poly.pdbx_seq_one_letter_code
_entity_poly.pdbx_strand_id
1 'polypeptide(L)'
;MNRPQPTEYAGYYANYISKVPGSDILSVLESQRLQMLQLFAGRSERDGNFLYAAGKWTVKEVLGHITDTERIFTYRALRFARGDQTPLPGFEQNDYVRSGAFSERTLAGLAEEFGAVRSASIALFRSFNNEAWTRRGMADQKEVTVRALAFITAGHQMHHRILLEERYFPAIPRA
;
A
#
# COMPACT_ATOMS: atom_id res chain seq x y z
N MET A 1 -3.11 5.40 -19.34
CA MET A 1 -4.34 4.89 -18.69
C MET A 1 -5.03 6.04 -17.97
N ASN A 2 -6.36 6.07 -17.92
CA ASN A 2 -7.09 7.10 -17.19
C ASN A 2 -7.20 6.75 -15.71
N ARG A 3 -7.52 7.73 -14.86
CA ARG A 3 -7.90 7.48 -13.46
C ARG A 3 -9.20 6.66 -13.39
N PRO A 4 -9.40 5.83 -12.36
CA PRO A 4 -10.65 5.09 -12.18
C PRO A 4 -11.81 6.05 -11.91
N GLN A 5 -12.98 5.75 -12.48
CA GLN A 5 -14.21 6.47 -12.19
C GLN A 5 -14.75 6.10 -10.81
N PRO A 6 -15.56 6.96 -10.15
CA PRO A 6 -16.15 6.65 -8.84
C PRO A 6 -16.98 5.35 -8.79
N THR A 7 -17.49 4.88 -9.94
CA THR A 7 -18.22 3.61 -10.08
C THR A 7 -17.32 2.37 -10.12
N GLU A 8 -16.00 2.55 -10.03
CA GLU A 8 -15.02 1.46 -10.09
C GLU A 8 -14.45 1.07 -8.72
N TYR A 9 -14.90 1.71 -7.65
CA TYR A 9 -14.44 1.45 -6.28
C TYR A 9 -15.47 1.91 -5.24
N ALA A 10 -15.38 1.37 -4.03
CA ALA A 10 -16.18 1.84 -2.90
C ALA A 10 -15.78 3.26 -2.47
N GLY A 11 -16.76 4.12 -2.16
CA GLY A 11 -16.54 5.56 -1.96
C GLY A 11 -15.48 5.95 -0.93
N TYR A 12 -15.24 5.14 0.10
CA TYR A 12 -14.19 5.42 1.10
C TYR A 12 -12.77 5.40 0.50
N TYR A 13 -12.55 4.70 -0.62
CA TYR A 13 -11.28 4.72 -1.35
C TYR A 13 -11.02 6.02 -2.11
N ALA A 14 -12.03 6.89 -2.28
CA ALA A 14 -11.87 8.17 -2.98
C ALA A 14 -10.76 9.03 -2.34
N ASN A 15 -10.62 8.98 -1.02
CA ASN A 15 -9.59 9.71 -0.29
C ASN A 15 -8.16 9.23 -0.59
N TYR A 16 -7.97 7.94 -0.92
CA TYR A 16 -6.67 7.42 -1.36
C TYR A 16 -6.41 7.82 -2.79
N ILE A 17 -7.39 7.61 -3.68
CA ILE A 17 -7.26 7.90 -5.11
C ILE A 17 -6.99 9.38 -5.35
N SER A 18 -7.58 10.29 -4.58
CA SER A 18 -7.36 11.73 -4.69
C SER A 18 -5.92 12.17 -4.37
N LYS A 19 -5.14 11.36 -3.64
CA LYS A 19 -3.73 11.63 -3.30
C LYS A 19 -2.75 11.23 -4.41
N VAL A 20 -3.22 10.50 -5.42
CA VAL A 20 -2.35 9.99 -6.50
C VAL A 20 -2.12 11.09 -7.56
N PRO A 21 -0.88 11.56 -7.75
CA PRO A 21 -0.59 12.55 -8.78
C PRO A 21 -0.66 11.93 -10.17
N GLY A 22 -1.14 12.71 -11.16
CA GLY A 22 -1.21 12.26 -12.55
C GLY A 22 -2.09 11.03 -12.80
N SER A 23 -1.90 10.41 -13.97
CA SER A 23 -2.66 9.25 -14.45
C SER A 23 -1.80 8.05 -14.86
N ASP A 24 -0.48 8.23 -14.97
CA ASP A 24 0.45 7.12 -15.22
C ASP A 24 0.78 6.39 -13.91
N ILE A 25 -0.08 5.43 -13.58
CA ILE A 25 0.01 4.70 -12.32
C ILE A 25 1.30 3.88 -12.17
N LEU A 26 1.87 3.36 -13.26
CA LEU A 26 3.10 2.56 -13.19
C LEU A 26 4.29 3.45 -12.82
N SER A 27 4.40 4.63 -13.43
CA SER A 27 5.44 5.62 -13.09
C SER A 27 5.28 6.16 -11.67
N VAL A 28 4.04 6.34 -11.20
CA VAL A 28 3.78 6.72 -9.80
C VAL A 28 4.26 5.63 -8.84
N LEU A 29 3.90 4.37 -9.08
CA LEU A 29 4.29 3.24 -8.21
C LEU A 29 5.81 3.08 -8.15
N GLU A 30 6.52 3.27 -9.27
CA GLU A 30 7.99 3.23 -9.35
C GLU A 30 8.62 4.39 -8.56
N SER A 31 8.13 5.60 -8.74
CA SER A 31 8.62 6.78 -8.01
C SER A 31 8.39 6.62 -6.51
N GLN A 32 7.21 6.13 -6.12
CA GLN A 32 6.87 5.85 -4.73
C GLN A 32 7.75 4.77 -4.10
N ARG A 33 8.18 3.76 -4.88
CA ARG A 33 9.12 2.74 -4.41
C ARG A 33 10.43 3.39 -3.97
N LEU A 34 11.04 4.18 -4.86
CA LEU A 34 12.31 4.86 -4.61
C LEU A 34 12.21 5.84 -3.44
N GLN A 35 11.15 6.65 -3.42
CA GLN A 35 10.97 7.65 -2.39
C GLN A 35 10.73 7.02 -1.01
N MET A 36 10.00 5.91 -0.92
CA MET A 36 9.79 5.22 0.35
C MET A 36 11.09 4.57 0.86
N LEU A 37 11.87 3.94 -0.01
CA LEU A 37 13.19 3.40 0.36
C LEU A 37 14.12 4.51 0.87
N GLN A 38 14.14 5.65 0.18
CA GLN A 38 14.91 6.83 0.60
C GLN A 38 14.41 7.39 1.94
N LEU A 39 13.10 7.34 2.20
CA LEU A 39 12.51 7.82 3.46
C LEU A 39 13.01 7.03 4.68
N PHE A 40 13.34 5.75 4.50
CA PHE A 40 13.88 4.88 5.56
C PHE A 40 15.40 4.75 5.53
N ALA A 41 16.07 5.18 4.45
CA ALA A 41 17.51 5.15 4.35
C ALA A 41 18.16 5.94 5.50
N GLY A 42 19.08 5.30 6.22
CA GLY A 42 19.80 5.93 7.33
C GLY A 42 19.01 6.08 8.63
N ARG A 43 17.76 5.61 8.70
CA ARG A 43 17.02 5.58 9.97
C ARG A 43 17.50 4.44 10.87
N SER A 44 17.49 4.72 12.16
CA SER A 44 17.91 3.77 13.19
C SER A 44 16.77 2.83 13.60
N GLU A 45 17.11 1.73 14.28
CA GLU A 45 16.12 0.84 14.89
C GLU A 45 15.27 1.55 15.95
N ARG A 46 15.84 2.56 16.63
CA ARG A 46 15.11 3.43 17.55
C ARG A 46 14.01 4.21 16.82
N ASP A 47 14.29 4.74 15.64
CA ASP A 47 13.29 5.42 14.81
C ASP A 47 12.20 4.46 14.36
N GLY A 48 12.59 3.23 14.00
CA GLY A 48 11.66 2.16 13.62
C GLY A 48 10.68 1.76 14.72
N ASN A 49 11.14 1.76 15.98
CA ASN A 49 10.33 1.39 17.15
C ASN A 49 9.55 2.58 17.73
N PHE A 50 9.64 3.77 17.15
CA PHE A 50 8.95 4.97 17.63
C PHE A 50 7.44 4.93 17.28
N LEU A 51 6.61 5.34 18.25
CA LEU A 51 5.19 5.62 18.10
C LEU A 51 4.88 7.00 18.68
N TYR A 52 4.08 7.81 17.98
CA TYR A 52 3.85 9.21 18.36
C TYR A 52 2.83 9.40 19.50
N ALA A 53 2.07 8.35 19.85
CA ALA A 53 1.11 8.36 20.95
C ALA A 53 0.77 6.93 21.39
N ALA A 54 0.32 6.77 22.64
CA ALA A 54 -0.12 5.48 23.17
C ALA A 54 -1.23 4.85 22.30
N GLY A 55 -1.13 3.54 22.07
CA GLY A 55 -2.07 2.79 21.23
C GLY A 55 -1.96 3.04 19.73
N LYS A 56 -0.94 3.77 19.27
CA LYS A 56 -0.60 3.89 17.85
C LYS A 56 0.47 2.88 17.47
N TRP A 57 0.48 2.52 16.19
CA TRP A 57 1.52 1.68 15.62
C TRP A 57 2.88 2.36 15.70
N THR A 58 3.92 1.56 15.75
CA THR A 58 5.31 1.96 15.52
C THR A 58 5.55 2.23 14.03
N VAL A 59 6.65 2.90 13.70
CA VAL A 59 7.07 3.10 12.30
C VAL A 59 7.23 1.75 11.57
N LYS A 60 7.79 0.72 12.22
CA LYS A 60 7.92 -0.63 11.66
C LYS A 60 6.56 -1.27 11.37
N GLU A 61 5.61 -1.15 12.29
CA GLU A 61 4.25 -1.67 12.09
C GLU A 61 3.52 -0.95 10.96
N VAL A 62 3.70 0.37 10.82
CA VAL A 62 3.17 1.12 9.66
C VAL A 62 3.77 0.59 8.35
N LEU A 63 5.08 0.36 8.30
CA LEU A 63 5.74 -0.17 7.10
C LEU A 63 5.29 -1.59 6.77
N GLY A 64 5.21 -2.46 7.78
CA GLY A 64 4.68 -3.82 7.63
C GLY A 64 3.24 -3.82 7.13
N HIS A 65 2.38 -2.97 7.69
CA HIS A 65 0.99 -2.79 7.26
C HIS A 65 0.87 -2.38 5.78
N ILE A 66 1.68 -1.43 5.33
CA ILE A 66 1.71 -1.01 3.91
C ILE A 66 2.05 -2.21 3.02
N THR A 67 3.11 -2.94 3.38
CA THR A 67 3.60 -4.08 2.59
C THR A 67 2.57 -5.20 2.51
N ASP A 68 1.93 -5.57 3.62
CA ASP A 68 0.92 -6.63 3.64
C ASP A 68 -0.37 -6.22 2.92
N THR A 69 -0.80 -4.98 3.09
CA THR A 69 -1.97 -4.44 2.37
C THR A 69 -1.74 -4.48 0.85
N GLU A 70 -0.53 -4.16 0.40
CA GLU A 70 -0.18 -4.22 -1.02
C GLU A 70 -0.21 -5.65 -1.57
N ARG A 71 0.26 -6.65 -0.82
CA ARG A 71 0.13 -8.07 -1.20
C ARG A 71 -1.33 -8.47 -1.37
N ILE A 72 -2.20 -8.05 -0.45
CA ILE A 72 -3.63 -8.35 -0.51
C ILE A 72 -4.27 -7.68 -1.74
N PHE A 73 -3.96 -6.40 -1.98
CA PHE A 73 -4.51 -5.68 -3.13
C PHE A 73 -4.01 -6.23 -4.46
N THR A 74 -2.74 -6.63 -4.54
CA THR A 74 -2.15 -7.20 -5.76
C THR A 74 -2.63 -8.63 -6.01
N TYR A 75 -2.87 -9.41 -4.96
CA TYR A 75 -3.55 -10.71 -5.09
C TYR A 75 -4.97 -10.57 -5.64
N ARG A 76 -5.75 -9.61 -5.12
CA ARG A 76 -7.08 -9.27 -5.67
C ARG A 76 -6.97 -8.86 -7.14
N ALA A 77 -6.02 -7.98 -7.46
CA ALA A 77 -5.79 -7.52 -8.82
C ALA A 77 -5.43 -8.67 -9.76
N LEU A 78 -4.59 -9.62 -9.33
CA LEU A 78 -4.26 -10.82 -10.09
C LEU A 78 -5.51 -11.64 -10.40
N ARG A 79 -6.31 -12.00 -9.38
CA ARG A 79 -7.53 -12.81 -9.56
C ARG A 79 -8.49 -12.14 -10.55
N PHE A 80 -8.78 -10.85 -10.36
CA PHE A 80 -9.72 -10.12 -11.20
C PHE A 80 -9.17 -9.91 -12.62
N ALA A 81 -7.88 -9.63 -12.76
CA ALA A 81 -7.20 -9.55 -14.05
C ALA A 81 -7.18 -10.88 -14.81
N ARG A 82 -7.46 -12.02 -14.17
CA ARG A 82 -7.60 -13.33 -14.80
C ARG A 82 -9.06 -13.77 -14.98
N GLY A 83 -10.02 -12.87 -14.72
CA GLY A 83 -11.44 -13.13 -14.90
C GLY A 83 -12.03 -14.03 -13.81
N ASP A 84 -11.31 -14.24 -12.71
CA ASP A 84 -11.84 -14.98 -11.58
C ASP A 84 -12.84 -14.12 -10.81
N GLN A 85 -14.09 -14.56 -10.78
CA GLN A 85 -15.21 -13.85 -10.16
C GLN A 85 -15.50 -14.31 -8.72
N THR A 86 -14.67 -15.19 -8.15
CA THR A 86 -14.83 -15.64 -6.75
C THR A 86 -14.76 -14.42 -5.82
N PRO A 87 -15.80 -14.17 -4.99
CA PRO A 87 -15.75 -13.09 -4.01
C PRO A 87 -14.59 -13.27 -3.03
N LEU A 88 -13.81 -12.22 -2.82
CA LEU A 88 -12.66 -12.22 -1.91
C LEU A 88 -13.01 -11.53 -0.60
N PRO A 89 -12.62 -12.09 0.56
CA PRO A 89 -12.93 -11.50 1.86
C PRO A 89 -12.18 -10.18 2.09
N GLY A 90 -12.73 -9.38 3.01
CA GLY A 90 -12.01 -8.30 3.66
C GLY A 90 -10.91 -8.83 4.59
N PHE A 91 -10.21 -7.92 5.26
CA PHE A 91 -9.26 -8.24 6.33
C PHE A 91 -9.30 -7.15 7.40
N GLU A 92 -9.06 -7.52 8.66
CA GLU A 92 -8.99 -6.57 9.78
C GLU A 92 -7.52 -6.17 9.98
N GLN A 93 -7.21 -4.91 9.69
CA GLN A 93 -5.82 -4.43 9.63
C GLN A 93 -5.10 -4.45 10.98
N ASN A 94 -5.80 -4.22 12.09
CA ASN A 94 -5.21 -4.21 13.42
C ASN A 94 -4.83 -5.63 13.85
N ASP A 95 -5.66 -6.62 13.52
CA ASP A 95 -5.35 -8.03 13.79
C ASP A 95 -4.14 -8.52 12.99
N TYR A 96 -4.00 -8.06 11.73
CA TYR A 96 -2.82 -8.33 10.92
C TYR A 96 -1.57 -7.70 11.53
N VAL A 97 -1.64 -6.42 11.94
CA VAL A 97 -0.50 -5.75 12.59
C VAL A 97 -0.10 -6.44 13.89
N ARG A 98 -1.08 -6.77 14.73
CA ARG A 98 -0.88 -7.49 16.00
C ARG A 98 -0.18 -8.85 15.81
N SER A 99 -0.47 -9.52 14.69
CA SER A 99 0.07 -10.85 14.38
C SER A 99 1.34 -10.81 13.53
N GLY A 100 1.74 -9.65 13.01
CA GLY A 100 2.83 -9.51 12.04
C GLY A 100 4.24 -9.55 12.63
N ALA A 101 4.38 -9.52 13.96
CA ALA A 101 5.66 -9.52 14.68
C ALA A 101 6.69 -8.50 14.14
N PHE A 102 6.20 -7.34 13.66
CA PHE A 102 7.04 -6.37 12.96
C PHE A 102 8.11 -5.75 13.85
N SER A 103 7.90 -5.72 15.17
CA SER A 103 8.88 -5.26 16.17
C SER A 103 10.14 -6.14 16.23
N GLU A 104 10.03 -7.43 15.91
CA GLU A 104 11.15 -8.39 15.92
C GLU A 104 12.03 -8.29 14.66
N ARG A 105 11.53 -7.59 13.63
CA ARG A 105 12.23 -7.41 12.36
C ARG A 105 13.06 -6.12 12.37
N THR A 106 14.14 -6.10 11.61
CA THR A 106 14.92 -4.87 11.40
C THR A 106 14.16 -3.90 10.51
N LEU A 107 14.33 -2.59 10.75
CA LEU A 107 13.70 -1.56 9.91
C LEU A 107 14.21 -1.66 8.47
N ALA A 108 15.52 -1.91 8.31
CA ALA A 108 16.13 -2.12 7.00
C ALA A 108 15.52 -3.32 6.25
N GLY A 109 15.30 -4.45 6.93
CA GLY A 109 14.70 -5.63 6.32
C GLY A 109 13.24 -5.44 5.92
N LEU A 110 12.47 -4.66 6.70
CA LEU A 110 11.10 -4.27 6.32
C LEU A 110 11.08 -3.33 5.10
N ALA A 111 12.05 -2.40 5.00
CA ALA A 111 12.16 -1.50 3.86
C ALA A 111 12.57 -2.26 2.58
N GLU A 112 13.53 -3.19 2.70
CA GLU A 112 13.93 -4.07 1.59
C GLU A 112 12.75 -4.91 1.08
N GLU A 113 12.00 -5.53 2.00
CA GLU A 113 10.82 -6.31 1.66
C GLU A 113 9.75 -5.46 0.96
N PHE A 114 9.45 -4.27 1.47
CA PHE A 114 8.55 -3.33 0.79
C PHE A 114 9.01 -3.08 -0.66
N GLY A 115 10.31 -2.82 -0.85
CA GLY A 115 10.91 -2.60 -2.17
C GLY A 115 10.73 -3.80 -3.12
N ALA A 116 10.90 -5.02 -2.61
CA ALA A 116 10.70 -6.25 -3.37
C ALA A 116 9.22 -6.47 -3.73
N VAL A 117 8.31 -6.30 -2.76
CA VAL A 117 6.86 -6.41 -2.98
C VAL A 117 6.40 -5.40 -4.02
N ARG A 118 6.80 -4.13 -3.88
CA ARG A 118 6.44 -3.09 -4.85
C ARG A 118 6.97 -3.38 -6.25
N SER A 119 8.19 -3.89 -6.37
CA SER A 119 8.74 -4.32 -7.67
C SER A 119 7.90 -5.44 -8.29
N ALA A 120 7.48 -6.43 -7.50
CA ALA A 120 6.61 -7.51 -7.95
C ALA A 120 5.21 -6.99 -8.35
N SER A 121 4.62 -6.07 -7.59
CA SER A 121 3.37 -5.39 -7.93
C SER A 121 3.45 -4.67 -9.28
N ILE A 122 4.51 -3.89 -9.50
CA ILE A 122 4.73 -3.15 -10.75
C ILE A 122 4.88 -4.13 -11.92
N ALA A 123 5.64 -5.21 -11.76
CA ALA A 123 5.78 -6.25 -12.77
C ALA A 123 4.44 -6.92 -13.11
N LEU A 124 3.63 -7.23 -12.09
CA LEU A 124 2.29 -7.77 -12.26
C LEU A 124 1.40 -6.81 -13.07
N PHE A 125 1.29 -5.55 -12.66
CA PHE A 125 0.45 -4.57 -13.34
C PHE A 125 0.93 -4.31 -14.78
N ARG A 126 2.25 -4.27 -15.02
CA ARG A 126 2.82 -4.12 -16.37
C ARG A 126 2.52 -5.30 -17.28
N SER A 127 2.28 -6.50 -16.74
CA SER A 127 1.92 -7.70 -17.52
C SER A 127 0.50 -7.68 -18.09
N PHE A 128 -0.36 -6.77 -17.61
CA PHE A 128 -1.78 -6.74 -17.97
C PHE A 128 -2.04 -6.02 -19.29
N ASN A 129 -2.85 -6.65 -20.14
CA ASN A 129 -3.38 -6.01 -21.34
C ASN A 129 -4.53 -5.02 -20.99
N ASN A 130 -4.99 -4.25 -21.98
CA ASN A 130 -6.00 -3.21 -21.78
C ASN A 130 -7.33 -3.72 -21.17
N GLU A 131 -7.76 -4.93 -21.54
CA GLU A 131 -8.97 -5.54 -20.99
C GLU A 131 -8.83 -5.89 -19.50
N ALA A 132 -7.69 -6.43 -19.10
CA ALA A 132 -7.45 -6.82 -17.71
C ALA A 132 -7.59 -5.62 -16.76
N TRP A 133 -7.19 -4.42 -17.19
CA TRP A 133 -7.33 -3.18 -16.40
C TRP A 133 -8.77 -2.78 -16.10
N THR A 134 -9.74 -3.16 -16.94
CA THR A 134 -11.17 -2.81 -16.75
C THR A 134 -11.98 -3.91 -16.08
N ARG A 135 -11.40 -5.12 -15.90
CA ARG A 135 -12.09 -6.23 -15.23
C ARG A 135 -12.47 -5.87 -13.80
N ARG A 136 -13.67 -6.28 -13.43
CA ARG A 136 -14.30 -6.08 -12.12
C ARG A 136 -14.23 -7.38 -11.31
N GLY A 137 -14.15 -7.24 -10.01
CA GLY A 137 -14.32 -8.34 -9.06
C GLY A 137 -14.92 -7.85 -7.76
N MET A 138 -15.32 -8.80 -6.91
CA MET A 138 -15.94 -8.52 -5.62
C MET A 138 -14.91 -8.71 -4.51
N ALA A 139 -14.62 -7.65 -3.75
CA ALA A 139 -13.77 -7.69 -2.57
C ALA A 139 -14.50 -7.05 -1.38
N ASP A 140 -14.61 -7.78 -0.28
CA ASP A 140 -15.31 -7.32 0.93
C ASP A 140 -16.75 -6.82 0.64
N GLN A 141 -17.49 -7.58 -0.19
CA GLN A 141 -18.84 -7.23 -0.64
C GLN A 141 -18.93 -5.89 -1.40
N LYS A 142 -17.81 -5.40 -1.94
CA LYS A 142 -17.74 -4.21 -2.80
C LYS A 142 -17.10 -4.55 -4.13
N GLU A 143 -17.70 -4.05 -5.20
CA GLU A 143 -17.14 -4.17 -6.53
C GLU A 143 -15.95 -3.21 -6.70
N VAL A 144 -14.89 -3.70 -7.34
CA VAL A 144 -13.69 -2.90 -7.64
C VAL A 144 -13.03 -3.37 -8.94
N THR A 145 -12.46 -2.45 -9.72
CA THR A 145 -11.67 -2.79 -10.92
C THR A 145 -10.19 -3.01 -10.62
N VAL A 146 -9.51 -3.74 -11.51
CA VAL A 146 -8.04 -3.90 -11.47
C VAL A 146 -7.33 -2.54 -11.49
N ARG A 147 -7.78 -1.61 -12.34
CA ARG A 147 -7.27 -0.24 -12.36
C ARG A 147 -7.49 0.47 -11.02
N ALA A 148 -8.69 0.36 -10.44
CA ALA A 148 -8.95 0.98 -9.15
C ALA A 148 -8.02 0.41 -8.06
N LEU A 149 -7.78 -0.90 -8.03
CA LEU A 149 -6.83 -1.51 -7.09
C LEU A 149 -5.41 -0.92 -7.21
N ALA A 150 -4.90 -0.70 -8.42
CA ALA A 150 -3.58 -0.08 -8.60
C ALA A 150 -3.52 1.36 -8.03
N PHE A 151 -4.55 2.17 -8.27
CA PHE A 151 -4.65 3.52 -7.72
C PHE A 151 -4.87 3.53 -6.20
N ILE A 152 -5.64 2.58 -5.68
CA ILE A 152 -5.85 2.40 -4.24
C ILE A 152 -4.53 2.03 -3.57
N THR A 153 -3.73 1.11 -4.13
CA THR A 153 -2.40 0.77 -3.62
C THR A 153 -1.50 2.00 -3.53
N ALA A 154 -1.40 2.79 -4.61
CA ALA A 154 -0.58 3.99 -4.61
C ALA A 154 -1.08 5.05 -3.61
N GLY A 155 -2.39 5.26 -3.54
CA GLY A 155 -3.01 6.22 -2.63
C GLY A 155 -2.91 5.83 -1.16
N HIS A 156 -3.01 4.54 -0.85
CA HIS A 156 -2.86 3.97 0.49
C HIS A 156 -1.44 4.19 1.01
N GLN A 157 -0.41 3.86 0.22
CA GLN A 157 0.97 4.20 0.59
C GLN A 157 1.14 5.70 0.81
N MET A 158 0.61 6.54 -0.09
CA MET A 158 0.73 8.00 0.04
C MET A 158 0.11 8.51 1.35
N HIS A 159 -1.05 7.98 1.74
CA HIS A 159 -1.68 8.31 3.01
C HIS A 159 -0.77 8.00 4.22
N HIS A 160 -0.19 6.80 4.27
CA HIS A 160 0.69 6.43 5.37
C HIS A 160 2.04 7.15 5.35
N ARG A 161 2.56 7.45 4.16
CA ARG A 161 3.77 8.27 4.03
C ARG A 161 3.57 9.66 4.62
N ILE A 162 2.48 10.34 4.27
CA ILE A 162 2.13 11.65 4.83
C ILE A 162 2.06 11.56 6.36
N LEU A 163 1.42 10.51 6.90
CA LEU A 163 1.35 10.29 8.34
C LEU A 163 2.74 10.15 8.98
N LEU A 164 3.64 9.39 8.36
CA LEU A 164 5.03 9.23 8.82
C LEU A 164 5.78 10.56 8.84
N GLU A 165 5.67 11.34 7.76
CA GLU A 165 6.34 12.63 7.59
C GLU A 165 5.78 13.71 8.52
N GLU A 166 4.47 13.72 8.79
CA GLU A 166 3.83 14.77 9.59
C GLU A 166 3.79 14.46 11.10
N ARG A 167 3.68 13.18 11.48
CA ARG A 167 3.40 12.82 12.89
C ARG A 167 4.46 11.96 13.55
N TYR A 168 5.16 11.12 12.78
CA TYR A 168 6.18 10.25 13.36
C TYR A 168 7.53 10.95 13.41
N PHE A 169 8.11 11.22 12.24
CA PHE A 169 9.51 11.65 12.17
C PHE A 169 9.81 13.00 12.85
N PRO A 170 8.93 14.02 12.77
CA PRO A 170 9.14 15.26 13.50
C PRO A 170 9.05 15.11 15.03
N ALA A 171 8.36 14.08 15.52
CA ALA A 171 8.15 13.83 16.94
C ALA A 171 9.21 12.91 17.57
N ILE A 172 10.14 12.36 16.77
CA ILE A 172 11.25 11.56 17.28
C ILE A 172 12.18 12.49 18.09
N PRO A 173 12.40 12.23 19.39
CA PRO A 173 13.28 13.06 20.20
C PRO A 173 14.70 13.03 19.64
N ARG A 174 15.29 14.20 19.40
CA ARG A 174 16.71 14.31 19.07
C ARG A 174 17.53 13.77 20.26
N ALA A 175 18.56 12.99 19.94
CA ALA A 175 19.52 12.52 20.93
C ALA A 175 20.30 13.68 21.55
#